data_AF-A0AAD7BN45-F1
#
_entry.id   AF-A0AAD7BN45-F1
#
_cell.length_a   1.000
_cell.length_b   1.000
_cell.length_c   1.000
_cell.angle_alpha   90.00
_cell.angle_beta   90.00
_cell.angle_gamma   90.00
#
_symmetry.space_group_name_H-M   'P 1'
#
loop_
_entity.id
_entity.type
_entity.pdbx_description
1 polymer ?
#
loop_
_entity_poly.entity_id
_entity_poly.type
_entity_poly.pdbx_seq_one_letter_code
_entity_poly.pdbx_strand_id
1 'polypeptide(L)'
;PPFAINLVHPRPVAWDLLMRSMADSVELPLKPFAEWVQDVRDRAPNATAEDLENIPSIKLLDFLAAAQAREADVEFSTTKAEELSDWMRLLEPLNVTDARRWMEYWQGKKFIQ
;
A
#
# COMPACT_ATOMS: atom_id res chain seq x y z
N PRO A 1 1.22 23.04 -24.72
CA PRO A 1 0.90 22.11 -23.60
C PRO A 1 1.17 20.64 -23.98
N PRO A 2 1.64 19.80 -23.04
CA PRO A 2 1.88 18.38 -23.30
C PRO A 2 0.57 17.63 -23.56
N PHE A 3 0.62 16.58 -24.42
CA PHE A 3 -0.56 15.77 -24.73
C PHE A 3 -0.99 14.84 -23.58
N ALA A 4 -0.05 14.48 -22.70
CA ALA A 4 -0.25 13.65 -21.52
C ALA A 4 0.76 14.02 -20.42
N ILE A 5 0.33 13.90 -19.17
CA ILE A 5 1.08 14.17 -17.94
C ILE A 5 0.87 13.00 -16.98
N ASN A 6 1.94 12.50 -16.37
CA ASN A 6 1.86 11.53 -15.29
C ASN A 6 1.72 12.26 -13.95
N LEU A 7 0.56 12.17 -13.32
CA LEU A 7 0.31 12.72 -11.98
C LEU A 7 0.46 11.62 -10.93
N VAL A 8 1.72 11.30 -10.63
CA VAL A 8 2.12 10.38 -9.54
C VAL A 8 3.09 11.09 -8.60
N HIS A 9 3.37 10.51 -7.44
CA HIS A 9 4.33 11.10 -6.51
C HIS A 9 5.73 11.18 -7.15
N PRO A 10 6.37 12.36 -7.24
CA PRO A 10 7.63 12.54 -7.97
C PRO A 10 8.86 12.05 -7.19
N ARG A 11 8.69 11.78 -5.89
CA ARG A 11 9.76 11.28 -5.02
C ARG A 11 9.39 9.89 -4.49
N PRO A 12 9.96 8.79 -5.02
CA PRO A 12 9.66 7.46 -4.52
C PRO A 12 10.17 7.31 -3.08
N VAL A 13 9.54 6.42 -2.33
CA VAL A 13 9.92 6.08 -0.95
C VAL A 13 10.02 4.56 -0.83
N ALA A 14 10.93 4.10 0.03
CA ALA A 14 11.03 2.68 0.34
C ALA A 14 9.72 2.18 0.98
N TRP A 15 9.15 1.13 0.42
CA TRP A 15 7.95 0.47 0.94
C TRP A 15 8.03 0.14 2.43
N ASP A 16 9.17 -0.42 2.85
CA ASP A 16 9.46 -0.78 4.23
C ASP A 16 9.36 0.39 5.21
N LEU A 17 9.68 1.62 4.79
CA LEU A 17 9.60 2.79 5.67
C LEU A 17 8.16 3.05 6.11
N LEU A 18 7.23 3.02 5.15
CA LEU A 18 5.82 3.27 5.43
C LEU A 18 5.18 2.08 6.13
N MET A 19 5.46 0.86 5.67
CA MET A 19 4.85 -0.35 6.24
C MET A 19 5.28 -0.60 7.69
N ARG A 20 6.54 -0.31 8.05
CA ARG A 20 6.99 -0.42 9.45
C ARG A 20 6.24 0.55 10.33
N SER A 21 6.11 1.82 9.91
CA SER A 21 5.34 2.81 10.65
C SER A 21 3.88 2.41 10.83
N MET A 22 3.26 1.80 9.82
CA MET A 22 1.87 1.33 9.92
C MET A 22 1.77 0.13 10.86
N ALA A 23 2.67 -0.84 10.74
CA ALA A 23 2.72 -2.04 11.57
C ALA A 23 2.94 -1.72 13.05
N ASP A 24 3.86 -0.79 13.36
CA ASP A 24 4.10 -0.29 14.71
C ASP A 24 2.85 0.38 15.31
N SER A 25 2.01 1.02 14.49
CA SER A 25 0.77 1.68 14.94
C SER A 25 -0.33 0.72 15.39
N VAL A 26 -0.20 -0.57 15.05
CA VAL A 26 -1.16 -1.65 15.41
C VAL A 26 -0.45 -2.82 16.11
N GLU A 27 0.81 -2.64 16.50
CA GLU A 27 1.63 -3.65 17.19
C GLU A 27 1.70 -5.02 16.48
N LEU A 28 1.71 -5.02 15.14
CA LEU A 28 1.80 -6.25 14.34
C LEU A 28 3.19 -6.45 13.75
N PRO A 29 3.72 -7.68 13.69
CA PRO A 29 4.98 -7.96 13.01
C PRO A 29 4.80 -7.88 11.49
N LEU A 30 5.78 -7.31 10.79
CA LEU A 30 5.83 -7.40 9.33
C LEU A 30 6.33 -8.78 8.89
N LYS A 31 5.64 -9.33 7.89
CA LYS A 31 6.00 -10.56 7.20
C LYS A 31 6.31 -10.25 5.73
N PRO A 32 7.27 -10.95 5.07
CA PRO A 32 7.44 -10.83 3.63
C PRO A 32 6.12 -11.07 2.91
N PHE A 33 5.80 -10.20 1.93
CA PHE A 33 4.51 -10.21 1.25
C PHE A 33 4.17 -11.59 0.66
N ALA A 34 5.16 -12.24 0.03
CA ALA A 34 4.98 -13.56 -0.56
C ALA A 34 4.59 -14.64 0.45
N GLU A 35 5.21 -14.63 1.63
CA GLU A 35 4.90 -15.59 2.70
C GLU A 35 3.54 -15.31 3.34
N TRP A 36 3.13 -14.03 3.41
CA TRP A 36 1.80 -13.68 3.90
C TRP A 36 0.70 -14.08 2.91
N VAL A 37 0.90 -13.87 1.61
CA VAL A 37 -0.03 -14.35 0.57
C VAL A 37 -0.19 -15.86 0.61
N GLN A 38 0.89 -16.60 0.88
CA GLN A 38 0.82 -18.05 1.06
C GLN A 38 -0.03 -18.44 2.28
N ASP A 39 0.13 -17.78 3.43
CA ASP A 39 -0.71 -18.04 4.61
C ASP A 39 -2.21 -17.83 4.32
N VAL A 40 -2.55 -16.77 3.56
CA VAL A 40 -3.94 -16.50 3.16
C VAL A 40 -4.44 -17.60 2.22
N ARG A 41 -3.60 -18.03 1.26
CA ARG A 41 -3.92 -19.11 0.31
C ARG A 41 -4.21 -20.42 1.03
N ASP A 42 -3.43 -20.77 2.04
CA ASP A 42 -3.57 -22.03 2.78
C ASP A 42 -4.88 -22.09 3.58
N ARG A 43 -5.45 -20.93 3.95
CA ARG A 43 -6.73 -20.81 4.66
C ARG A 43 -7.95 -20.77 3.73
N ALA A 44 -7.77 -20.55 2.44
CA ALA A 44 -8.87 -20.36 1.49
C ALA A 44 -9.72 -21.61 1.17
N PRO A 45 -9.17 -22.83 0.98
CA PRO A 45 -9.91 -23.97 0.39
C PRO A 45 -11.18 -24.39 1.15
N ASN A 46 -11.24 -24.17 2.46
CA ASN A 46 -12.38 -24.55 3.31
C ASN A 46 -12.88 -23.36 4.16
N ALA A 47 -12.65 -22.13 3.71
CA ALA A 47 -13.01 -20.94 4.46
C ALA A 47 -14.52 -20.88 4.72
N THR A 48 -14.89 -20.86 6.00
CA THR A 48 -16.26 -20.66 6.45
C THR A 48 -16.66 -19.18 6.34
N ALA A 49 -17.94 -18.87 6.55
CA ALA A 49 -18.39 -17.48 6.64
C ALA A 49 -17.65 -16.71 7.75
N GLU A 50 -17.37 -17.37 8.87
CA GLU A 50 -16.59 -16.82 9.99
C GLU A 50 -15.12 -16.57 9.59
N ASP A 51 -14.49 -17.50 8.86
CA ASP A 51 -13.13 -17.28 8.34
C ASP A 51 -13.07 -16.10 7.39
N LEU A 52 -14.09 -15.90 6.55
CA LEU A 52 -14.19 -14.77 5.62
C LEU A 52 -14.48 -13.43 6.31
N GLU A 53 -14.99 -13.47 7.54
CA GLU A 53 -15.18 -12.28 8.40
C GLU A 53 -13.88 -11.94 9.13
N ASN A 54 -13.23 -12.94 9.72
CA ASN A 54 -11.98 -12.76 10.47
C ASN A 54 -10.74 -12.58 9.57
N ILE A 55 -10.77 -13.12 8.36
CA ILE A 55 -9.67 -13.09 7.39
C ILE A 55 -10.20 -12.60 6.05
N PRO A 56 -10.61 -11.31 5.96
CA PRO A 56 -11.22 -10.76 4.76
C PRO A 56 -10.29 -10.79 3.54
N SER A 57 -8.97 -10.91 3.72
CA SER A 57 -7.98 -11.04 2.64
C SER A 57 -8.19 -12.28 1.77
N ILE A 58 -8.86 -13.34 2.26
CA ILE A 58 -9.23 -14.51 1.45
C ILE A 58 -10.08 -14.07 0.24
N LYS A 59 -10.96 -13.07 0.41
CA LYS A 59 -11.81 -12.52 -0.67
C LYS A 59 -10.99 -11.79 -1.75
N LEU A 60 -9.73 -11.45 -1.45
CA LEU A 60 -8.81 -10.73 -2.32
C LEU A 60 -7.68 -11.62 -2.84
N LEU A 61 -7.73 -12.93 -2.62
CA LEU A 61 -6.60 -13.82 -2.90
C LEU A 61 -6.13 -13.75 -4.36
N ASP A 62 -7.05 -13.69 -5.33
CA ASP A 62 -6.70 -13.58 -6.75
C ASP A 62 -5.99 -12.26 -7.06
N PHE A 63 -6.45 -11.16 -6.46
CA PHE A 63 -5.82 -9.85 -6.59
C PHE A 63 -4.41 -9.86 -5.99
N LEU A 64 -4.24 -10.45 -4.80
CA LEU A 64 -2.95 -10.53 -4.12
C LEU A 64 -1.97 -11.43 -4.86
N ALA A 65 -2.44 -12.56 -5.42
CA ALA A 65 -1.64 -13.45 -6.25
C ALA A 65 -1.16 -12.74 -7.53
N ALA A 66 -2.04 -11.97 -8.18
CA ALA A 66 -1.68 -11.17 -9.34
C ALA A 66 -0.67 -10.06 -8.99
N ALA A 67 -0.79 -9.45 -7.80
CA ALA A 67 0.18 -8.47 -7.31
C ALA A 67 1.56 -9.10 -7.03
N GLN A 68 1.59 -10.29 -6.42
CA GLN A 68 2.83 -11.04 -6.16
C GLN A 68 3.56 -11.44 -7.45
N ALA A 69 2.81 -11.79 -8.49
CA ALA A 69 3.37 -12.21 -9.78
C ALA A 69 3.89 -11.03 -10.64
N ARG A 70 3.61 -9.78 -10.27
CA ARG A 70 4.14 -8.61 -10.98
C ARG A 70 5.56 -8.35 -10.53
N GLU A 71 6.50 -8.41 -11.48
CA GLU A 71 7.94 -8.30 -11.20
C GLU A 71 8.49 -6.86 -11.15
N ALA A 72 7.72 -5.82 -11.52
CA ALA A 72 8.27 -4.47 -11.64
C ALA A 72 7.35 -3.37 -11.13
N ASP A 73 7.89 -2.52 -10.25
CA ASP A 73 7.42 -1.16 -10.06
C ASP A 73 7.59 -0.41 -11.39
N VAL A 74 6.48 0.08 -11.95
CA VAL A 74 6.52 0.90 -13.17
C VAL A 74 6.90 2.31 -12.77
N GLU A 75 8.10 2.73 -13.15
CA GLU A 75 8.55 4.11 -12.94
C GLU A 75 7.94 5.04 -14.00
N PHE A 76 7.23 6.07 -13.55
CA PHE A 76 6.67 7.09 -14.42
C PHE A 76 7.49 8.38 -14.31
N SER A 77 7.96 8.90 -15.44
CA SER A 77 8.56 10.24 -15.48
C SER A 77 7.52 11.30 -15.11
N THR A 78 7.83 12.13 -14.10
CA THR A 78 7.01 13.25 -13.62
C THR A 78 7.49 14.61 -14.12
N THR A 79 8.49 14.66 -15.01
CA THR A 79 9.12 15.91 -15.49
C THR A 79 8.09 16.92 -15.99
N LYS A 80 7.10 16.50 -16.78
CA LYS A 80 6.04 17.39 -17.28
C LYS A 80 5.13 17.93 -16.17
N ALA A 81 4.84 17.13 -15.15
CA ALA A 81 4.03 17.56 -14.01
C ALA A 81 4.80 18.59 -13.16
N GLU A 82 6.09 18.34 -12.98
CA GLU A 82 7.02 19.23 -12.26
C GLU A 82 7.25 20.54 -13.00
N GLU A 83 7.37 20.55 -14.33
CA GLU A 83 7.48 21.79 -15.12
C GLU A 83 6.24 22.68 -15.01
N LEU A 84 5.05 22.06 -14.94
CA LEU A 84 3.77 22.78 -14.95
C LEU A 84 3.26 23.16 -13.55
N SER A 85 3.80 22.58 -12.48
CA SER A 85 3.32 22.79 -11.12
C SER A 85 4.46 22.94 -10.13
N ASP A 86 4.55 24.13 -9.54
CA ASP A 86 5.49 24.44 -8.47
C ASP A 86 5.31 23.51 -7.28
N TRP A 87 4.06 23.15 -6.97
CA TRP A 87 3.75 22.21 -5.88
C TRP A 87 4.32 20.82 -6.16
N MET A 88 4.24 20.31 -7.38
CA MET A 88 4.83 19.01 -7.72
C MET A 88 6.34 18.99 -7.47
N ARG A 89 7.03 20.11 -7.71
CA ARG A 89 8.48 20.22 -7.41
C ARG A 89 8.78 20.28 -5.92
N LEU A 90 7.87 20.84 -5.14
CA LEU A 90 8.00 21.07 -3.70
C LEU A 90 7.47 19.91 -2.85
N LEU A 91 6.80 18.91 -3.44
CA LEU A 91 6.33 17.74 -2.71
C LEU A 91 7.52 17.00 -2.07
N GLU A 92 7.47 16.90 -0.75
CA GLU A 92 8.39 16.06 0.01
C GLU A 92 8.03 14.58 -0.16
N PRO A 93 9.00 13.66 -0.07
CA PRO A 93 8.69 12.23 0.01
C PRO A 93 7.73 11.95 1.17
N LEU A 94 6.82 10.99 0.95
CA LEU A 94 6.00 10.46 2.04
C LEU A 94 6.91 9.97 3.17
N ASN A 95 6.50 10.25 4.40
CA ASN A 95 7.28 9.91 5.58
C ASN A 95 6.42 9.26 6.67
N VAL A 96 7.07 8.95 7.79
CA VAL A 96 6.45 8.30 8.97
C VAL A 96 5.27 9.12 9.50
N THR A 97 5.30 10.44 9.42
CA THR A 97 4.18 11.29 9.84
C THR A 97 2.94 11.08 8.97
N ASP A 98 3.13 10.90 7.65
CA ASP A 98 2.03 10.64 6.72
C ASP A 98 1.41 9.26 6.97
N ALA A 99 2.25 8.24 7.16
CA ALA A 99 1.80 6.89 7.55
C ALA A 99 1.02 6.92 8.87
N ARG A 100 1.53 7.63 9.89
CA ARG A 100 0.84 7.79 11.18
C ARG A 100 -0.52 8.48 11.02
N ARG A 101 -0.60 9.60 10.30
CA ARG A 101 -1.87 10.32 10.07
C ARG A 101 -2.90 9.45 9.34
N TRP A 102 -2.44 8.63 8.40
CA TRP A 102 -3.30 7.65 7.71
C TRP A 102 -3.87 6.62 8.70
N MET A 103 -3.02 6.04 9.55
CA MET A 103 -3.46 5.09 10.58
C MET A 103 -4.43 5.72 11.58
N GLU A 104 -4.11 6.91 12.10
CA GLU A 104 -4.96 7.68 13.02
C GLU A 104 -6.35 7.94 12.42
N TYR A 105 -6.41 8.30 11.13
CA TYR A 105 -7.68 8.50 10.45
C TYR A 105 -8.52 7.22 10.43
N TRP A 106 -7.95 6.10 10.02
CA TRP A 106 -8.68 4.83 9.92
C TRP A 106 -9.06 4.21 11.27
N GLN A 107 -8.23 4.40 12.28
CA GLN A 107 -8.55 4.09 13.68
C GLN A 107 -9.70 4.96 14.19
N GLY A 108 -9.67 6.26 13.91
CA GLY A 108 -10.77 7.17 14.22
C GLY A 108 -12.09 6.80 13.53
N LYS A 109 -12.02 6.14 12.36
CA LYS A 109 -13.18 5.57 11.65
C LYS A 109 -13.56 4.16 12.11
N LYS A 110 -12.81 3.57 13.04
CA LYS A 110 -12.96 2.19 13.51
C LYS A 110 -12.88 1.15 12.38
N PHE A 111 -12.18 1.49 11.31
CA PHE A 111 -11.90 0.57 10.21
C PHE A 111 -10.70 -0.32 10.55
N ILE A 112 -9.69 0.27 11.18
CA ILE A 112 -8.57 -0.42 11.82
C ILE A 112 -8.80 -0.33 13.33
N GLN A 113 -8.58 -1.43 14.05
CA GLN A 113 -8.70 -1.49 15.50
C GLN A 113 -7.40 -1.05 16.18
#